data_AF-D2BA28-F1
#
_entry.id   AF-D2BA28-F1
#
_cell.length_a   1.000
_cell.length_b   1.000
_cell.length_c   1.000
_cell.angle_alpha   90.00
_cell.angle_beta   90.00
_cell.angle_gamma   90.00
#
_symmetry.space_group_name_H-M   'P 1'
#
loop_
_entity.id
_entity.type
_entity.pdbx_description
1 polymer ?
#
loop_
_entity_poly.entity_id
_entity_poly.type
_entity_poly.pdbx_seq_one_letter_code
_entity_poly.pdbx_strand_id
1 'polypeptide(L)' 'MQIRDVPDATERTLKARAERDGKSLTAYVRDLLNEEAATPTLDEVMAKIAADEPVPYDPDFVREMMREGHR' A
#
# COMPACT_ATOMS: atom_id res chain seq x y z
N MET A 1 9.89 -1.02 -17.28
CA MET A 1 10.77 -0.77 -16.12
C MET A 1 11.80 -1.88 -16.05
N GLN A 2 13.06 -1.56 -15.76
CA GLN A 2 14.14 -2.54 -15.58
C GLN A 2 14.79 -2.31 -14.22
N ILE A 3 14.88 -3.38 -13.41
CA ILE A 3 15.59 -3.37 -12.13
C ILE A 3 17.02 -3.87 -12.40
N ARG A 4 18.02 -3.08 -12.00
CA ARG A 4 19.44 -3.38 -12.22
C ARG A 4 20.12 -3.71 -10.89
N ASP A 5 21.32 -4.30 -10.98
CA ASP A 5 22.19 -4.55 -9.83
C ASP A 5 21.54 -5.38 -8.72
N VAL A 6 20.65 -6.30 -9.10
CA VAL A 6 20.02 -7.24 -8.18
C VAL A 6 21.05 -8.30 -7.79
N PRO A 7 21.31 -8.54 -6.49
CA PRO A 7 22.22 -9.60 -6.08
C PRO A 7 21.78 -10.97 -6.58
N ASP A 8 22.72 -11.80 -7.06
CA ASP A 8 22.47 -13.16 -7.56
C ASP A 8 21.63 -14.01 -6.60
N ALA A 9 21.91 -13.89 -5.29
CA ALA A 9 21.18 -14.63 -4.25
C ALA A 9 19.69 -14.25 -4.20
N THR A 10 19.40 -12.96 -4.38
CA THR A 10 18.03 -12.44 -4.46
C THR A 10 17.35 -12.94 -5.72
N GLU A 11 18.01 -12.86 -6.87
CA GLU A 11 17.45 -13.33 -8.14
C GLU A 11 17.10 -14.82 -8.08
N ARG A 12 18.01 -15.67 -7.57
CA ARG A 12 17.77 -17.11 -7.39
C ARG A 12 16.58 -17.39 -6.48
N THR A 13 16.48 -16.66 -5.38
CA THR A 13 15.38 -16.80 -4.43
C THR A 13 14.04 -16.46 -5.08
N LEU A 14 13.98 -15.36 -5.82
CA LEU A 14 12.75 -14.93 -6.50
C LEU A 14 12.37 -15.87 -7.64
N LYS A 15 13.34 -16.42 -8.39
CA LYS A 15 13.08 -17.45 -9.41
C LYS A 15 12.46 -18.70 -8.80
N ALA A 16 13.05 -19.24 -7.73
CA ALA A 16 12.53 -20.42 -7.07
C ALA A 16 11.09 -20.22 -6.54
N ARG A 17 10.77 -19.03 -6.01
CA ARG A 17 9.42 -18.69 -5.59
C ARG A 17 8.45 -18.56 -6.77
N ALA A 18 8.87 -17.91 -7.86
CA ALA A 18 8.07 -17.79 -9.07
C ALA A 18 7.72 -19.17 -9.67
N GLU A 19 8.71 -20.08 -9.73
CA GLU A 19 8.52 -21.46 -10.19
C GLU A 19 7.53 -22.22 -9.31
N ARG A 20 7.66 -22.10 -7.98
CA ARG A 20 6.72 -22.71 -7.02
C ARG A 20 5.29 -22.22 -7.22
N ASP A 21 5.12 -20.96 -7.59
CA ASP A 21 3.83 -20.32 -7.81
C ASP A 21 3.32 -20.50 -9.26
N GLY A 22 4.06 -21.21 -10.12
CA GLY A 22 3.71 -21.45 -11.52
C GLY A 22 3.77 -20.19 -12.39
N LYS A 23 4.52 -19.17 -11.97
CA LYS A 23 4.64 -17.87 -12.63
C LYS A 23 6.01 -17.71 -13.28
N SER A 24 6.06 -16.93 -14.37
CA SER A 24 7.35 -16.38 -14.82
C SER A 24 7.91 -15.42 -13.76
N LEU A 25 9.23 -15.28 -13.68
CA LEU A 25 9.88 -14.33 -12.75
C LEU A 25 9.31 -12.91 -12.91
N THR A 26 9.12 -12.46 -14.15
CA THR A 26 8.57 -11.13 -14.45
C THR A 26 7.15 -10.96 -13.90
N ALA A 27 6.30 -11.98 -14.03
CA ALA A 27 4.94 -11.94 -13.49
C ALA A 27 4.97 -11.92 -11.96
N TYR A 28 5.79 -12.77 -11.33
CA TYR A 28 5.94 -12.83 -9.88
C TYR A 28 6.41 -11.50 -9.28
N VAL A 29 7.45 -10.90 -9.86
CA VAL A 29 7.98 -9.60 -9.39
C VAL A 29 6.97 -8.47 -9.62
N ARG A 30 6.22 -8.50 -10.72
CA ARG A 30 5.15 -7.52 -10.96
C ARG A 30 4.08 -7.58 -9.87
N ASP A 31 3.66 -8.78 -9.48
CA ASP A 31 2.64 -8.96 -8.45
C ASP A 31 3.15 -8.42 -7.10
N LEU A 32 4.39 -8.76 -6.72
CA LEU A 32 5.07 -8.20 -5.53
C LEU A 32 5.09 -6.67 -5.52
N LEU A 33 5.42 -6.04 -6.64
CA LEU A 33 5.45 -4.58 -6.75
C LEU A 33 4.05 -3.96 -6.64
N ASN A 34 3.03 -4.63 -7.19
CA ASN A 34 1.65 -4.18 -7.08
C ASN A 34 1.13 -4.32 -5.64
N GLU A 35 1.48 -5.41 -4.95
CA GLU A 35 1.12 -5.62 -3.55
C GLU A 35 1.75 -4.55 -2.65
N GLU A 36 3.03 -4.27 -2.84
CA GLU A 36 3.73 -3.20 -2.11
C GLU A 36 3.08 -1.83 -2.37
N ALA A 37 2.81 -1.50 -3.64
CA ALA A 37 2.21 -0.21 -4.01
C ALA A 37 0.73 -0.07 -3.63
N ALA A 38 0.03 -1.16 -3.31
CA ALA A 38 -1.39 -1.11 -2.93
C ALA A 38 -1.61 -0.51 -1.53
N THR A 39 -0.58 -0.51 -0.68
CA THR A 39 -0.67 0.05 0.67
C THR A 39 0.00 1.42 0.69
N PRO A 40 -0.77 2.52 0.77
CA PRO A 40 -0.19 3.85 0.83
C PRO A 40 0.56 4.05 2.15
N THR A 41 1.65 4.80 2.08
CA THR A 41 2.40 5.27 3.25
C THR A 41 1.57 6.30 4.03
N LEU A 42 1.93 6.50 5.31
CA LEU A 42 1.28 7.53 6.13
C LEU A 42 1.39 8.92 5.47
N ASP A 43 2.55 9.26 4.93
CA ASP A 43 2.76 10.56 4.29
C ASP A 43 1.87 10.73 3.05
N GLU A 44 1.71 9.69 2.24
CA GLU A 44 0.78 9.71 1.10
C GLU A 44 -0.69 9.84 1.55
N VAL A 45 -1.07 9.16 2.62
CA VAL A 45 -2.42 9.30 3.22
C VAL A 45 -2.63 10.73 3.72
N MET A 46 -1.67 11.30 4.44
CA MET A 46 -1.77 12.66 4.97
C MET A 46 -1.79 13.70 3.86
N ALA A 47 -0.97 13.53 2.82
CA ALA A 47 -0.99 14.38 1.63
C ALA A 47 -2.33 14.31 0.91
N LYS A 48 -2.92 13.12 0.80
CA LYS A 48 -4.27 12.93 0.26
C LYS A 48 -5.33 13.65 1.09
N ILE A 49 -5.34 13.46 2.42
CA ILE A 49 -6.28 14.14 3.33
C ILE A 49 -6.18 15.65 3.21
N ALA A 50 -4.96 16.19 3.09
CA ALA A 50 -4.75 17.63 2.94
C ALA A 50 -5.22 18.18 1.59
N ALA A 51 -5.27 17.35 0.54
CA ALA A 51 -5.70 17.73 -0.79
C ALA A 51 -7.22 17.54 -1.02
N ASP A 52 -7.86 16.63 -0.29
CA ASP A 52 -9.29 16.34 -0.42
C ASP A 52 -10.14 17.51 0.09
N GLU A 53 -11.28 17.75 -0.58
CA GLU A 53 -12.22 18.79 -0.16
C GLU A 53 -12.85 18.41 1.20
N PRO A 54 -12.86 19.33 2.19
CA PRO A 54 -13.44 19.02 3.50
C PRO A 54 -14.91 18.62 3.36
N VAL A 55 -15.25 17.43 3.89
CA VAL A 55 -16.64 16.99 3.94
C VAL A 55 -17.40 17.88 4.94
N PRO A 56 -18.49 18.55 4.54
CA PRO A 56 -19.29 19.33 5.48
C PRO A 56 -19.87 18.42 6.55
N TYR A 57 -19.69 18.79 7.81
CA TYR A 57 -20.27 18.10 8.94
C TYR A 57 -20.87 19.09 9.92
N ASP A 58 -21.85 18.63 10.70
CA ASP A 58 -22.40 19.39 11.82
C ASP A 58 -21.44 19.32 13.02
N PRO A 59 -20.82 20.44 13.44
CA PRO A 59 -19.87 20.44 14.55
C PRO A 59 -20.51 20.05 15.88
N ASP A 60 -21.79 20.31 16.09
CA ASP A 60 -22.48 20.01 17.34
C ASP A 60 -22.78 18.52 17.45
N PHE A 61 -23.12 17.87 16.33
CA PHE A 61 -23.20 16.41 16.24
C PHE A 61 -21.86 15.72 16.61
N VAL A 62 -20.74 16.18 16.06
CA VAL A 62 -19.42 15.59 16.36
C VAL A 62 -19.04 15.75 17.84
N ARG A 63 -19.34 16.91 18.43
CA ARG A 63 -19.08 17.17 19.86
C ARG A 63 -19.92 16.28 20.76
N GLU A 64 -21.17 16.02 20.40
CA GLU A 64 -22.05 15.13 21.16
C GLU A 64 -21.52 13.69 21.12
N MET A 65 -21.19 13.18 19.94
CA MET A 65 -20.61 11.85 19.77
C MET A 65 -19.30 11.64 20.54
N MET A 66 -18.45 12.68 20.64
CA MET A 66 -17.21 12.64 21.43
C MET A 66 -17.47 12.60 22.94
N ARG A 67 -18.54 13.25 23.43
CA ARG A 67 -18.94 13.20 24.85
C ARG A 67 -19.61 11.88 25.21
N GLU A 68 -20.39 11.32 24.30
CA GLU A 68 -21.11 10.06 24.51
C GLU A 68 -20.18 8.82 24.53
N GLY A 69 -18.91 8.97 24.13
CA GLY A 69 -17.87 7.97 24.36
C GLY A 69 -18.17 6.66 23.64
N HIS A 70 -18.20 6.69 22.30
CA HIS A 70 -18.32 5.47 21.51
C HIS A 70 -17.13 4.52 21.75
N ARG A 71 -17.39 3.45 22.52
CA ARG A 71 -16.68 2.17 22.44
C ARG A 71 -17.10 1.40 21.20
#